data_AF-A0A1T5HTF2-F1
#
_entry.id   AF-A0A1T5HTF2-F1
#
_cell.length_a   1.000
_cell.length_b   1.000
_cell.length_c   1.000
_cell.angle_alpha   90.00
_cell.angle_beta   90.00
_cell.angle_gamma   90.00
#
_symmetry.space_group_name_H-M   'P 1'
#
loop_
_entity.id
_entity.type
_entity.pdbx_description
1 polymer ?
#
loop_
_entity_poly.entity_id
_entity_poly.type
_entity_poly.pdbx_seq_one_letter_code
_entity_poly.pdbx_strand_id
1 'polypeptide(L)'
;MKSPRLKLKQLLILSIFLKLHLFTFAESYYETTPFVIKSEDLINVFLDCPQCDINYIQQNIPFVNYVRDRGLADIHVLITIHHAGTSGSNYELSFIGQNIFRGSENKLRYWTDATNGYSGAY
;
A
#
# COMPACT_ATOMS: atom_id res chain seq x y z
N MET A 1 -41.02 42.36 -39.40
CA MET A 1 -39.78 41.65 -38.99
C MET A 1 -39.58 41.87 -37.49
N LYS A 2 -40.00 40.92 -36.64
CA LYS A 2 -40.14 41.11 -35.18
C LYS A 2 -38.92 40.49 -34.50
N SER A 3 -38.04 41.31 -33.94
CA SER A 3 -36.84 40.85 -33.25
C SER A 3 -37.22 40.09 -31.97
N PRO A 4 -36.66 38.88 -31.72
CA PRO A 4 -37.00 38.13 -30.53
C PRO A 4 -36.31 38.76 -29.31
N ARG A 5 -37.10 39.41 -28.44
CA ARG A 5 -36.66 39.95 -27.14
C ARG A 5 -36.48 38.81 -26.13
N LEU A 6 -35.49 37.95 -26.35
CA LEU A 6 -35.09 36.94 -25.38
C LEU A 6 -34.50 37.67 -24.15
N LYS A 7 -35.19 37.68 -23.01
CA LYS A 7 -34.79 38.49 -21.85
C LYS A 7 -33.57 37.87 -21.18
N LEU A 8 -32.62 38.69 -20.75
CA LEU A 8 -31.38 38.31 -20.03
C LEU A 8 -31.59 37.25 -18.92
N LYS A 9 -32.75 37.26 -18.24
CA LYS A 9 -33.14 36.23 -17.26
C LYS A 9 -33.33 34.83 -17.86
N GLN A 10 -33.88 34.70 -19.07
CA GLN A 10 -33.98 33.44 -19.81
C GLN A 10 -32.61 32.90 -20.21
N LEU A 11 -31.66 33.78 -20.58
CA LEU A 11 -30.28 33.39 -20.89
C LEU A 11 -29.52 32.90 -19.65
N LEU A 12 -29.73 33.55 -18.49
CA LEU A 12 -29.11 33.12 -17.22
C LEU A 12 -29.66 31.77 -16.73
N ILE A 13 -30.98 31.57 -16.78
CA ILE A 13 -31.61 30.29 -16.40
C ILE A 13 -31.12 29.16 -17.32
N LEU A 14 -31.06 29.40 -18.64
CA LEU A 14 -30.56 28.41 -19.61
C LEU A 14 -29.09 28.03 -19.32
N SER A 15 -28.25 28.99 -18.93
CA SER A 15 -26.86 28.73 -18.58
C SER A 15 -26.68 27.91 -17.31
N ILE A 16 -27.57 28.06 -16.33
CA ILE A 16 -27.54 27.32 -15.06
C ILE A 16 -28.01 25.88 -15.30
N PHE A 17 -29.10 25.68 -16.04
CA PHE A 17 -29.59 24.34 -16.40
C PHE A 17 -28.59 23.56 -17.25
N LEU A 18 -27.89 24.23 -18.18
CA LEU A 18 -26.84 23.60 -18.98
C LEU A 18 -25.65 23.15 -18.12
N LYS A 19 -25.23 23.99 -17.16
CA LYS A 19 -24.16 23.65 -16.21
C LYS A 19 -24.57 22.51 -15.27
N LEU A 20 -25.82 22.47 -14.82
CA LEU A 20 -26.33 21.36 -13.99
C LEU A 20 -26.39 20.02 -14.74
N HIS A 21 -26.76 20.03 -16.02
CA HIS A 21 -26.76 18.81 -16.84
C HIS A 21 -25.35 18.33 -17.19
N LEU A 22 -24.38 19.23 -17.37
CA LEU A 22 -22.99 18.85 -17.58
C LEU A 22 -22.35 18.22 -16.33
N PHE A 23 -22.77 18.65 -15.14
CA PHE A 23 -22.23 18.13 -13.87
C PHE A 23 -22.63 16.69 -13.58
N THR A 24 -23.82 16.25 -14.05
CA THR A 24 -24.34 14.89 -13.80
C THR A 24 -23.74 13.82 -14.70
N PHE A 25 -23.26 14.19 -15.89
CA PHE A 25 -22.60 13.23 -16.80
C PHE A 25 -21.18 12.86 -16.32
N ALA A 26 -20.51 13.73 -15.55
CA ALA A 26 -19.16 13.53 -15.04
C ALA A 26 -19.00 12.32 -14.11
N GLU A 27 -20.02 11.98 -13.31
CA GLU A 27 -19.96 10.85 -12.37
C GLU A 27 -20.16 9.48 -13.04
N SER A 28 -20.60 9.46 -14.31
CA SER A 28 -20.90 8.23 -15.06
C SER A 28 -19.67 7.64 -15.77
N TYR A 29 -18.55 8.34 -15.83
CA TYR A 29 -17.32 7.82 -16.41
C TYR A 29 -16.51 7.10 -15.34
N TYR A 30 -17.04 6.00 -14.80
CA TYR A 30 -16.22 5.05 -14.06
C TYR A 30 -15.24 4.45 -15.07
N GLU A 31 -14.02 4.93 -14.98
CA GLU A 31 -12.90 4.50 -15.78
C GLU A 31 -12.63 3.02 -15.45
N THR A 32 -13.09 2.11 -16.33
CA THR A 32 -12.70 0.69 -16.34
C THR A 32 -11.26 0.56 -16.87
N THR A 33 -10.34 1.35 -16.31
CA THR A 33 -8.92 1.08 -16.45
C THR A 33 -8.56 -0.04 -15.49
N PRO A 34 -7.68 -0.97 -15.90
CA PRO A 34 -7.12 -1.92 -14.95
C PRO A 34 -6.49 -1.12 -13.81
N PHE A 35 -6.84 -1.46 -12.57
CA PHE A 35 -6.22 -0.88 -11.40
C PHE A 35 -4.73 -1.28 -11.40
N VAL A 36 -3.91 -0.38 -11.92
CA VAL A 36 -2.45 -0.49 -11.85
C VAL A 36 -2.04 0.17 -10.56
N ILE A 37 -1.62 -0.63 -9.58
CA ILE A 37 -0.92 -0.13 -8.41
C ILE A 37 0.33 0.61 -8.90
N LYS A 38 0.39 1.93 -8.69
CA LYS A 38 1.61 2.69 -8.94
C LYS A 38 2.55 2.50 -7.75
N SER A 39 3.86 2.50 -8.01
CA SER A 39 4.86 2.42 -6.94
C SER A 39 4.72 3.56 -5.94
N GLU A 40 4.25 4.73 -6.36
CA GLU A 40 4.03 5.90 -5.50
C GLU A 40 2.94 5.68 -4.44
N ASP A 41 2.01 4.75 -4.69
CA ASP A 41 0.92 4.41 -3.77
C ASP A 41 1.30 3.28 -2.80
N LEU A 42 2.46 2.66 -3.01
CA LEU A 42 2.93 1.54 -2.19
C LEU A 42 3.75 2.01 -0.99
N ILE A 43 3.56 1.31 0.13
CA ILE A 43 4.34 1.52 1.35
C ILE A 43 5.79 1.11 1.12
N ASN A 44 6.73 1.97 1.53
CA ASN A 44 8.17 1.66 1.48
C ASN A 44 8.58 0.85 2.72
N VAL A 45 9.15 -0.33 2.48
CA VAL A 45 9.54 -1.30 3.51
C VAL A 45 11.05 -1.52 3.47
N PHE A 46 11.69 -1.38 4.63
CA PHE A 46 13.06 -1.84 4.85
C PHE A 46 13.06 -3.16 5.62
N LEU A 47 13.67 -4.18 5.05
CA LEU A 47 13.82 -5.50 5.67
C LEU A 47 15.17 -5.59 6.40
N ASP A 48 15.12 -5.80 7.71
CA ASP A 48 16.29 -6.01 8.56
C ASP A 48 16.28 -7.47 9.04
N CYS A 49 16.93 -8.33 8.26
CA CYS A 49 17.10 -9.74 8.58
C CYS A 49 18.35 -10.31 7.88
N PRO A 50 19.49 -10.39 8.57
CA PRO A 50 20.73 -10.92 7.99
C PRO A 50 20.67 -12.39 7.57
N GLN A 51 19.78 -13.16 8.17
CA GLN A 51 19.65 -14.61 8.02
C GLN A 51 18.47 -15.04 7.14
N CYS A 52 17.69 -14.09 6.61
CA CYS A 52 16.54 -14.37 5.76
C CYS A 52 16.92 -14.42 4.28
N ASP A 53 16.19 -15.23 3.51
CA ASP A 53 16.20 -15.11 2.05
C ASP A 53 15.37 -13.88 1.63
N ILE A 54 16.04 -12.73 1.52
CA ILE A 54 15.42 -11.47 1.14
C ILE A 54 14.85 -11.55 -0.29
N ASN A 55 15.51 -12.25 -1.21
CA ASN A 55 15.04 -12.36 -2.59
C ASN A 55 13.69 -13.09 -2.64
N TYR A 56 13.55 -14.19 -1.88
CA TYR A 56 12.31 -14.91 -1.77
C TYR A 56 11.18 -14.04 -1.22
N ILE A 57 11.45 -13.25 -0.16
CA ILE A 57 10.46 -12.33 0.41
C ILE A 57 10.01 -11.31 -0.64
N GLN A 58 10.96 -10.67 -1.32
CA GLN A 58 10.66 -9.66 -2.33
C GLN A 58 9.85 -10.20 -3.52
N GLN A 59 10.15 -11.44 -3.93
CA GLN A 59 9.43 -12.10 -5.02
C GLN A 59 8.00 -12.48 -4.65
N ASN A 60 7.76 -12.90 -3.41
CA ASN A 60 6.47 -13.45 -2.98
C ASN A 60 5.55 -12.40 -2.32
N ILE A 61 6.06 -11.20 -2.03
CA ILE A 61 5.29 -10.11 -1.44
C ILE A 61 5.43 -8.84 -2.32
N PRO A 62 4.82 -8.83 -3.53
CA PRO A 62 5.05 -7.78 -4.54
C PRO A 62 4.22 -6.50 -4.34
N PHE A 63 3.46 -6.39 -3.24
CA PHE A 63 2.51 -5.30 -2.98
C PHE A 63 3.07 -4.20 -2.08
N VAL A 64 4.40 -4.12 -1.93
CA VAL A 64 5.13 -3.06 -1.22
C VAL A 64 6.39 -2.70 -2.00
N ASN A 65 6.95 -1.51 -1.75
CA ASN A 65 8.27 -1.16 -2.27
C ASN A 65 9.34 -1.60 -1.29
N TYR A 66 10.39 -2.26 -1.78
CA TYR A 66 11.55 -2.58 -0.95
C TYR A 66 12.65 -1.54 -1.11
N VAL A 67 12.94 -0.82 -0.03
CA VAL A 67 14.01 0.18 0.00
C VAL A 67 15.26 -0.40 0.66
N ARG A 68 16.43 0.03 0.18
CA ARG A 68 17.73 -0.38 0.73
C ARG A 68 18.19 0.49 1.90
N ASP A 69 17.74 1.72 1.95
CA ASP A 69 18.06 2.67 3.01
C ASP A 69 16.93 2.67 4.04
N ARG A 70 17.27 2.46 5.32
CA ARG A 70 16.33 2.50 6.44
C ARG A 70 15.58 3.83 6.53
N GLY A 71 16.24 4.95 6.22
CA GLY A 71 15.67 6.29 6.31
C GLY A 71 14.63 6.61 5.23
N LEU A 72 14.58 5.81 4.16
CA LEU A 72 13.56 5.92 3.11
C LEU A 72 12.34 5.03 3.37
N ALA A 73 12.34 4.25 4.45
CA ALA A 73 11.25 3.33 4.75
C ALA A 73 10.15 4.02 5.55
N ASP A 74 8.92 3.69 5.21
CA ASP A 74 7.72 4.00 5.98
C ASP A 74 7.50 2.96 7.08
N ILE A 75 7.96 1.72 6.86
CA ILE A 75 7.96 0.64 7.86
C ILE A 75 9.33 -0.06 7.85
N HIS A 76 9.98 -0.09 9.01
CA HIS A 76 11.14 -0.96 9.25
C HIS A 76 10.66 -2.29 9.83
N VAL A 77 10.88 -3.38 9.11
CA VAL A 77 10.57 -4.74 9.56
C VAL A 77 11.85 -5.39 10.05
N LEU A 78 11.96 -5.57 11.36
CA LEU A 78 13.04 -6.33 12.00
C LEU A 78 12.58 -7.77 12.21
N ILE A 79 13.25 -8.73 11.57
CA ILE A 79 12.95 -10.15 11.71
C ILE A 79 14.06 -10.79 12.54
N THR A 80 13.66 -11.31 13.70
CA THR A 80 14.57 -12.04 14.59
C THR A 80 14.19 -13.51 14.61
N ILE A 81 15.16 -14.38 14.35
CA ILE A 81 15.00 -15.83 14.41
C ILE A 81 15.79 -16.33 15.61
N HIS A 82 15.12 -17.04 16.51
CA HIS A 82 15.74 -17.70 17.67
C HIS A 82 15.56 -19.20 17.53
N HIS A 83 16.67 -19.90 17.27
CA HIS A 83 16.69 -21.36 17.27
C HIS A 83 16.66 -21.90 18.70
N ALA A 84 15.67 -22.75 18.98
CA ALA A 84 15.53 -23.44 20.26
C ALA A 84 16.10 -24.87 20.19
N GLY A 85 17.08 -25.11 19.30
CA GLY A 85 17.64 -26.43 19.04
C GLY A 85 16.61 -27.40 18.46
N THR A 86 16.60 -28.63 18.97
CA THR A 86 15.71 -29.72 18.51
C THR A 86 14.23 -29.48 18.82
N SER A 87 13.88 -28.41 19.53
CA SER A 87 12.48 -28.07 19.81
C SER A 87 11.82 -27.25 18.70
N GLY A 88 12.61 -26.55 17.87
CA GLY A 88 12.06 -25.70 16.82
C GLY A 88 12.70 -24.31 16.73
N SER A 89 11.97 -23.35 16.16
CA SER A 89 12.44 -21.97 15.97
C SER A 89 11.33 -20.95 16.24
N ASN A 90 11.68 -19.88 16.95
CA ASN A 90 10.83 -18.71 17.15
C ASN A 90 11.20 -17.64 16.12
N TYR A 91 10.18 -17.10 15.45
CA TYR A 91 10.28 -15.96 14.56
C TYR A 91 9.53 -14.80 15.21
N GLU A 92 10.20 -13.68 15.43
CA GLU A 92 9.57 -12.42 15.81
C GLU A 92 9.75 -11.41 14.67
N LEU A 93 8.64 -10.89 14.15
CA LEU A 93 8.61 -9.81 13.17
C LEU A 93 8.15 -8.55 13.92
N SER A 94 9.05 -7.59 14.08
CA SER A 94 8.75 -6.27 14.64
C SER A 94 8.55 -5.27 13.51
N PHE A 95 7.35 -4.70 13.42
CA PHE A 95 6.97 -3.65 12.49
C PHE A 95 7.12 -2.32 13.21
N ILE A 96 8.09 -1.51 12.77
CA ILE A 96 8.43 -0.22 13.38
C ILE A 96 8.05 0.86 12.38
N GLY A 97 6.97 1.59 12.68
CA GLY A 97 6.49 2.67 11.83
C GLY A 97 7.45 3.87 11.82
N GLN A 98 7.68 4.40 10.62
CA GLN A 98 8.48 5.59 10.32
C GLN A 98 7.64 6.57 9.49
N ASN A 99 8.13 7.79 9.27
CA ASN A 99 7.43 8.82 8.51
C ASN A 99 5.96 8.99 8.96
N ILE A 100 5.01 8.75 8.05
CA ILE A 100 3.57 8.85 8.29
C ILE A 100 3.02 7.78 9.25
N PHE A 101 3.77 6.68 9.48
CA PHE A 101 3.41 5.61 10.42
C PHE A 101 4.12 5.71 11.77
N ARG A 102 4.84 6.80 12.04
CA ARG A 102 5.56 6.98 13.31
C ARG A 102 4.62 6.84 14.52
N GLY A 103 5.04 6.04 15.51
CA GLY A 103 4.23 5.72 16.69
C GLY A 103 3.23 4.58 16.48
N SER A 104 3.28 3.92 15.32
CA SER A 104 2.54 2.69 15.04
C SER A 104 3.52 1.52 15.02
N GLU A 105 3.59 0.78 16.13
CA GLU A 105 4.40 -0.43 16.23
C GLU A 105 3.53 -1.69 16.37
N ASN A 106 3.97 -2.78 15.75
CA ASN A 106 3.33 -4.09 15.91
C ASN A 106 4.39 -5.18 16.00
N LYS A 107 4.05 -6.29 16.67
CA LYS A 107 4.89 -7.48 16.74
C LYS A 107 4.08 -8.72 16.42
N LEU A 108 4.57 -9.52 15.50
CA LEU A 108 4.06 -10.86 15.22
C LEU A 108 5.07 -11.88 15.68
N ARG A 109 4.58 -12.94 16.33
CA ARG A 109 5.38 -14.08 16.76
C ARG A 109 4.85 -15.35 16.14
N TYR A 110 5.76 -16.17 15.63
CA TYR A 110 5.44 -17.45 15.05
C TYR A 110 6.44 -18.50 15.53
N TRP A 111 5.94 -19.67 15.90
CA TRP A 111 6.76 -20.80 16.33
C TRP A 111 6.63 -21.92 15.31
N THR A 112 7.77 -22.46 14.88
CA THR A 112 7.83 -23.71 14.13
C THR A 112 8.37 -24.81 15.04
N ASP A 113 7.82 -26.01 14.95
CA ASP A 113 8.47 -27.20 15.46
C ASP A 113 9.77 -27.52 14.67
N ALA A 114 10.55 -28.49 15.15
CA ALA A 114 11.78 -28.92 14.47
C ALA A 114 11.55 -29.70 13.18
N THR A 115 10.34 -30.20 12.94
CA THR A 115 9.97 -30.89 11.69
C THR A 115 9.72 -29.93 10.53
N ASN A 116 9.29 -28.69 10.84
CA ASN A 116 8.98 -27.66 9.86
C ASN A 116 9.99 -26.49 9.86
N GLY A 117 10.82 -26.37 10.90
CA GLY A 117 11.90 -25.39 10.99
C GLY A 117 13.14 -25.82 10.20
N TYR A 118 13.85 -24.86 9.60
CA TYR A 118 15.15 -25.09 8.95
C TYR A 118 16.10 -25.88 9.87
N SER A 119 16.23 -27.18 9.60
CA SER A 119 17.26 -28.06 10.14
C SER A 119 18.57 -27.70 9.46
N GLY A 120 19.28 -26.71 10.02
CA GLY A 120 20.66 -26.42 9.65
C GLY A 120 21.57 -27.59 10.06
N ALA A 121 21.57 -28.66 9.28
CA ALA A 121 22.62 -29.66 9.27
C ALA A 121 23.70 -29.15 8.32
N TYR A 122 24.75 -28.54 8.89
CA TYR A 122 26.07 -28.49 8.28
C TYR A 122 26.85 -29.74 8.71
#